data_AF-A0A497GI88-F1
#
_entry.id   AF-A0A497GI88-F1
#
_cell.length_a   1.000
_cell.length_b   1.000
_cell.length_c   1.000
_cell.angle_alpha   90.00
_cell.angle_beta   90.00
_cell.angle_gamma   90.00
#
_symmetry.space_group_name_H-M   'P 1'
#
loop_
_entity.id
_entity.type
_entity.pdbx_description
1 polymer ?
#
loop_
_entity_poly.entity_id
_entity_poly.type
_entity_poly.pdbx_seq_one_letter_code
_entity_poly.pdbx_strand_id
1 'polypeptide(L)'
;MYMPPFGSFFYMMPVIKGENVILTIHYYIGGTWDGVTGYKGITFDDHEKAISTCVNIGLNSGLPLWIGELGVGSASYKAKQWVEDVLYLFDRYALDYA
;
A
#
# COMPACT_ATOMS: atom_id res chain seq x y z
N MET A 1 -6.79 20.40 -9.30
CA MET A 1 -7.12 19.71 -8.04
C MET A 1 -5.79 19.23 -7.45
N TYR A 2 -5.38 19.80 -6.32
CA TYR A 2 -4.11 19.44 -5.67
C TYR A 2 -4.36 18.24 -4.77
N MET A 3 -3.99 17.04 -5.23
CA MET A 3 -3.81 15.88 -4.36
C MET A 3 -2.40 15.99 -3.79
N PRO A 4 -2.22 16.09 -2.46
CA PRO A 4 -0.89 15.90 -1.91
C PRO A 4 -0.42 14.50 -2.33
N PRO A 5 0.82 14.36 -2.80
CA PRO A 5 1.36 13.06 -3.16
C PRO A 5 1.28 12.20 -1.90
N PHE A 6 0.51 11.11 -1.94
CA PHE A 6 0.26 10.26 -0.77
C PHE A 6 1.57 9.66 -0.25
N GLY A 7 2.16 10.43 0.65
CA GLY A 7 3.30 10.20 1.51
C GLY A 7 3.15 11.19 2.67
N SER A 8 1.94 11.30 3.21
CA SER A 8 1.63 12.23 4.30
C SER A 8 2.33 11.73 5.56
N PHE A 9 3.34 12.49 5.99
CA PHE A 9 3.97 12.56 7.31
C PHE A 9 3.32 11.72 8.43
N PHE A 10 3.44 10.39 8.37
CA PHE A 10 2.85 9.48 9.38
C PHE A 10 3.35 9.80 10.80
N TYR A 11 4.58 10.29 10.91
CA TYR A 11 5.20 10.70 12.17
C TYR A 11 4.66 12.01 12.76
N MET A 12 3.83 12.76 12.04
CA MET A 12 3.30 14.07 12.48
C MET A 12 1.81 14.05 12.81
N MET A 13 1.12 12.93 12.57
CA MET A 13 -0.31 12.79 12.87
C MET A 13 -0.51 12.18 14.26
N PRO A 14 -1.40 12.74 15.10
CA PRO A 14 -1.75 12.12 16.37
C PRO A 14 -2.39 10.75 16.11
N VAL A 15 -1.84 9.71 16.74
CA VAL A 15 -2.34 8.34 16.63
C VAL A 15 -3.33 8.08 17.75
N ILE A 16 -4.57 7.74 17.40
CA ILE A 16 -5.58 7.27 18.34
C ILE A 16 -5.28 5.80 18.66
N LYS A 17 -5.19 5.47 19.95
CA LYS A 17 -5.01 4.10 20.44
C LYS A 17 -6.20 3.68 21.28
N GLY A 18 -6.58 2.41 21.20
CA GLY A 18 -7.69 1.85 21.95
C GLY A 18 -8.07 0.46 21.48
N GLU A 19 -9.02 -0.15 22.17
CA GLU A 19 -9.66 -1.39 21.72
C GLU A 19 -10.49 -1.10 20.46
N ASN A 20 -10.53 -2.06 19.53
CA ASN A 20 -11.29 -1.96 18.28
C ASN A 20 -10.85 -0.82 17.33
N VAL A 21 -9.57 -0.43 17.38
CA VAL A 21 -8.96 0.52 16.45
C VAL A 21 -8.01 -0.23 15.52
N ILE A 22 -8.11 0.03 14.21
CA ILE A 22 -7.23 -0.53 13.18
C ILE A 22 -6.61 0.60 12.35
N LEU A 23 -5.34 0.44 11.97
CA LEU A 23 -4.69 1.30 11.01
C LEU A 23 -5.05 0.82 9.60
N THR A 24 -5.59 1.70 8.76
CA THR A 24 -5.82 1.42 7.34
C THR A 24 -4.81 2.16 6.47
N ILE A 25 -4.26 1.47 5.45
CA ILE A 25 -3.39 2.07 4.43
C ILE A 25 -3.96 1.80 3.05
N HIS A 26 -3.88 2.80 2.17
CA HIS A 26 -4.25 2.67 0.76
C HIS A 26 -2.97 2.46 -0.07
N TYR A 27 -2.93 1.41 -0.88
CA TYR A 27 -1.73 0.94 -1.55
C TYR A 27 -1.84 1.03 -3.07
N TYR A 28 -1.10 1.98 -3.66
CA TYR A 28 -1.11 2.24 -5.11
C TYR A 28 0.30 2.39 -5.70
N ILE A 29 1.32 1.78 -5.08
CA ILE A 29 2.71 1.91 -5.51
C ILE A 29 2.88 1.40 -6.95
N GLY A 30 3.36 2.27 -7.84
CA GLY A 30 3.49 2.01 -9.29
C GLY A 30 2.17 1.76 -10.04
N GLY A 31 1.03 1.83 -9.35
CA GLY A 31 -0.29 1.86 -9.95
C GLY A 31 -0.60 3.28 -10.43
N THR A 32 -0.94 3.42 -11.71
CA THR A 32 -1.32 4.72 -12.27
C THR A 32 -2.76 4.69 -12.72
N TRP A 33 -3.46 5.80 -12.46
CA TRP A 33 -4.83 6.01 -12.90
C TRP A 33 -4.93 6.23 -14.41
N ASP A 34 -3.81 6.59 -15.07
CA ASP A 34 -3.74 7.03 -16.47
C ASP A 34 -3.63 5.88 -17.49
N GLY A 35 -3.39 4.64 -17.04
CA GLY A 35 -3.28 3.47 -17.91
C GLY A 35 -2.03 3.42 -18.81
N VAL A 36 -1.13 4.40 -18.76
CA VAL A 36 0.05 4.50 -19.64
C VAL A 36 1.35 4.31 -18.85
N THR A 37 1.35 4.70 -17.58
CA THR A 37 2.55 4.77 -16.74
C THR A 37 2.55 3.67 -15.67
N GLY A 38 2.24 2.42 -16.04
CA GLY A 38 2.20 1.26 -15.13
C GLY A 38 3.58 0.82 -14.63
N TYR A 39 3.72 -0.48 -14.27
CA TYR A 39 4.88 -1.21 -13.69
C TYR A 39 6.27 -1.00 -14.36
N LYS A 40 6.39 -0.11 -15.33
CA LYS A 40 7.64 0.19 -16.03
C LYS A 40 8.70 0.81 -15.12
N GLY A 41 8.28 1.46 -14.02
CA GLY A 41 9.16 2.21 -13.11
C GLY A 41 9.38 1.60 -11.73
N ILE A 42 8.78 0.44 -11.43
CA ILE A 42 8.94 -0.22 -10.13
C ILE A 42 9.23 -1.71 -10.31
N THR A 43 9.89 -2.29 -9.32
CA THR A 43 10.27 -3.70 -9.25
C THR A 43 9.54 -4.41 -8.11
N PHE A 44 9.64 -5.74 -8.07
CA PHE A 44 9.16 -6.53 -6.93
C PHE A 44 9.78 -6.05 -5.60
N ASP A 45 11.07 -5.73 -5.59
CA ASP A 45 11.78 -5.23 -4.40
C ASP A 45 11.21 -3.88 -3.93
N ASP A 46 10.72 -3.06 -4.86
CA ASP A 46 10.08 -1.79 -4.50
C ASP A 46 8.72 -2.04 -3.83
N HIS A 47 7.97 -3.05 -4.28
CA HIS A 47 6.77 -3.50 -3.57
C HIS A 47 7.09 -4.02 -2.18
N GLU A 48 8.07 -4.89 -2.04
CA GLU A 48 8.45 -5.48 -0.75
C GLU A 48 8.89 -4.38 0.23
N LYS A 49 9.70 -3.41 -0.21
CA LYS A 49 10.10 -2.26 0.62
C LYS A 49 8.91 -1.40 1.05
N ALA A 50 7.98 -1.12 0.13
CA ALA A 50 6.81 -0.32 0.45
C ALA A 50 5.87 -1.04 1.43
N ILE A 51 5.63 -2.33 1.23
CA ILE A 51 4.78 -3.15 2.10
C ILE A 51 5.43 -3.32 3.48
N SER A 52 6.73 -3.60 3.53
CA SER A 52 7.49 -3.65 4.79
C SER A 52 7.40 -2.33 5.54
N THR A 53 7.44 -1.19 4.85
CA THR A 53 7.22 0.13 5.46
C THR A 53 5.82 0.24 6.07
N CYS A 54 4.77 -0.22 5.37
CA CYS A 54 3.40 -0.25 5.88
C CYS A 54 3.31 -1.08 7.17
N VAL A 55 3.85 -2.31 7.15
CA VAL A 55 3.90 -3.22 8.31
C VAL A 55 4.61 -2.56 9.49
N ASN A 56 5.76 -1.94 9.25
CA ASN A 56 6.52 -1.25 10.29
C ASN A 56 5.74 -0.06 10.90
N ILE A 57 4.92 0.65 10.11
CA ILE A 57 4.05 1.70 10.66
C ILE A 57 3.03 1.10 11.62
N GLY A 58 2.37 -0.01 11.27
CA GLY A 58 1.44 -0.72 12.16
C GLY A 58 2.11 -1.18 13.45
N LEU A 59 3.26 -1.85 13.33
CA LEU A 59 4.05 -2.33 14.47
C LEU A 59 4.50 -1.17 15.38
N ASN A 60 5.05 -0.10 14.82
CA ASN A 60 5.51 1.06 15.60
C ASN A 60 4.36 1.82 16.26
N SER A 61 3.17 1.79 15.65
CA SER A 61 1.97 2.40 16.22
C SER A 61 1.33 1.53 17.31
N GLY A 62 1.66 0.23 17.34
CA GLY A 62 1.01 -0.75 18.19
C GLY A 62 -0.45 -1.01 17.79
N LEU A 63 -0.74 -0.89 16.49
CA LEU A 63 -2.08 -1.08 15.91
C LEU A 63 -2.03 -2.21 14.87
N PRO A 64 -3.09 -3.03 14.75
CA PRO A 64 -3.25 -3.92 13.61
C PRO A 64 -3.30 -3.09 12.32
N LEU A 65 -2.79 -3.65 11.23
CA LEU A 65 -2.77 -3.03 9.90
C LEU A 65 -3.78 -3.73 8.99
N TRP A 66 -4.54 -2.93 8.26
CA TRP A 66 -5.45 -3.33 7.19
C TRP A 66 -5.12 -2.56 5.92
N ILE A 67 -5.21 -3.20 4.76
CA ILE A 67 -5.12 -2.49 3.50
C ILE A 67 -6.54 -2.09 3.09
N GLY A 68 -6.88 -0.81 3.18
CA GLY A 68 -8.24 -0.34 2.92
C GLY A 68 -8.58 -0.22 1.44
N GLU A 69 -7.58 0.11 0.64
CA GLU A 69 -7.72 0.18 -0.82
C GLU A 69 -6.42 -0.28 -1.48
N LEU A 70 -6.57 -0.96 -2.60
CA LEU A 70 -5.47 -1.25 -3.51
C LEU A 70 -6.00 -1.34 -4.93
N GLY A 71 -5.13 -1.10 -5.90
CA GLY A 71 -5.50 -1.32 -7.29
C GLY A 71 -4.46 -0.86 -8.28
N VAL A 72 -4.64 -1.36 -9.50
CA VAL A 72 -3.86 -0.98 -10.67
C VAL A 72 -4.82 -0.77 -11.83
N GLY A 73 -4.53 0.21 -12.69
CA GLY A 73 -5.32 0.44 -13.90
C GLY A 73 -5.32 -0.82 -14.79
N SER A 74 -6.48 -1.19 -15.31
CA SER A 74 -6.63 -2.41 -16.13
C SER A 74 -5.80 -2.37 -17.42
N ALA A 75 -5.55 -1.17 -17.96
CA ALA A 75 -4.73 -0.94 -19.14
C ALA A 75 -3.23 -0.76 -18.82
N SER A 76 -2.85 -0.68 -17.53
CA SER A 76 -1.47 -0.43 -17.14
C SER A 76 -0.54 -1.56 -17.59
N TYR A 77 0.66 -1.18 -18.03
CA TYR A 77 1.70 -2.15 -18.39
C TYR A 77 1.97 -3.12 -17.23
N LYS A 78 1.88 -4.43 -17.50
CA LYS A 78 2.03 -5.53 -16.53
C LYS A 78 1.05 -5.48 -15.34
N ALA A 79 -0.16 -4.94 -15.51
CA ALA A 79 -1.19 -4.91 -14.46
C ALA A 79 -1.42 -6.28 -13.78
N LYS A 80 -1.46 -7.38 -14.55
CA LYS A 80 -1.57 -8.74 -14.00
C LYS A 80 -0.40 -9.07 -13.06
N GLN A 81 0.83 -8.81 -13.49
CA GLN A 81 2.01 -9.09 -12.68
C GLN A 81 2.01 -8.25 -11.39
N TRP A 82 1.60 -6.98 -11.47
CA TRP A 82 1.44 -6.12 -10.28
C TRP A 82 0.50 -6.77 -9.26
N VAL A 83 -0.66 -7.27 -9.70
CA VAL A 83 -1.63 -7.92 -8.80
C VAL A 83 -1.03 -9.18 -8.18
N GLU A 84 -0.37 -10.02 -8.97
CA GLU A 84 0.28 -11.24 -8.48
C GLU A 84 1.36 -10.94 -7.43
N ASP A 85 2.23 -9.97 -7.70
CA ASP A 85 3.33 -9.58 -6.81
C ASP A 85 2.80 -8.98 -5.49
N VAL A 86 1.81 -8.08 -5.56
CA VAL A 86 1.22 -7.44 -4.39
C VAL A 86 0.46 -8.44 -3.51
N LEU A 87 -0.37 -9.30 -4.11
CA LEU A 87 -1.11 -10.31 -3.35
C LEU A 87 -0.18 -11.33 -2.70
N TYR A 88 0.88 -11.76 -3.40
CA TYR A 88 1.91 -12.62 -2.81
C TYR A 88 2.56 -11.99 -1.58
N LEU A 89 2.90 -10.69 -1.66
CA LEU A 89 3.49 -9.98 -0.54
C LEU A 89 2.49 -9.75 0.60
N PHE A 90 1.23 -9.45 0.30
CA PHE A 90 0.19 -9.31 1.33
C PHE A 90 0.00 -10.60 2.11
N ASP A 91 -0.11 -11.74 1.44
CA ASP A 91 -0.19 -13.06 2.07
C ASP A 91 1.04 -13.33 2.95
N ARG A 92 2.24 -13.07 2.44
CA ARG A 92 3.50 -13.25 3.17
C ARG A 92 3.60 -12.40 4.43
N TYR A 93 3.06 -11.17 4.41
CA TYR A 93 3.04 -10.26 5.56
C TYR A 93 1.77 -10.38 6.41
N ALA A 94 0.89 -11.34 6.10
CA ALA A 94 -0.42 -11.54 6.74
C ALA A 94 -1.28 -10.26 6.75
N LEU A 95 -1.26 -9.52 5.64
CA LEU A 95 -2.11 -8.38 5.38
C LEU A 95 -3.35 -8.85 4.63
N ASP A 96 -4.53 -8.51 5.15
CA ASP A 96 -5.80 -8.95 4.58
C ASP A 96 -6.59 -7.78 3.98
N TYR A 97 -7.46 -8.12 3.02
CA TYR A 97 -8.44 -7.28 2.35
C TYR A 97 -9.71 -8.14 2.16
N ALA A 98 -10.84 -7.70 2.69
CA ALA A 98 -12.15 -8.34 2.55
C ALA A 98 -13.02 -7.59 1.55
#